data_AF-A0A5C6EKA7-F1
#
_entry.id   AF-A0A5C6EKA7-F1
#
_cell.length_a   1.000
_cell.length_b   1.000
_cell.length_c   1.000
_cell.angle_alpha   90.00
_cell.angle_beta   90.00
_cell.angle_gamma   90.00
#
_symmetry.space_group_name_H-M   'P 1'
#
loop_
_entity.id
_entity.type
_entity.pdbx_description
1 polymer ?
#
loop_
_entity_poly.entity_id
_entity_poly.type
_entity_poly.pdbx_seq_one_letter_code
_entity_poly.pdbx_strand_id
1 'polypeptide(L)'
;MAITMAKRAKKPDLIDTVTKVKECLSILPGEEDRQRMARLISETIQELELLREGIGRFPDASETHQVSHAIHTLVSFFDTLKDKPLLAELLLPKTAKPGKTRKSAVDVQALQSQLEALPTEKIIEELTKHKKDVLVELSARMNITVNKKLTKDALADRIFKLGFANKRGYDLLSGKQAE
;
A
#
# COMPACT_ATOMS: atom_id res chain seq x y z
N MET A 1 -47.55 -50.83 -62.34
CA MET A 1 -46.20 -51.42 -62.46
C MET A 1 -45.20 -50.46 -61.86
N ALA A 2 -44.59 -50.79 -60.72
CA ALA A 2 -43.52 -50.01 -60.11
C ALA A 2 -42.37 -50.98 -59.79
N ILE A 3 -41.24 -50.81 -60.48
CA ILE A 3 -40.04 -51.60 -60.28
C ILE A 3 -39.27 -50.97 -59.12
N THR A 4 -39.32 -51.60 -57.95
CA THR A 4 -38.50 -51.23 -56.79
C THR A 4 -37.06 -51.65 -57.06
N MET A 5 -36.21 -50.69 -57.42
CA MET A 5 -34.76 -50.88 -57.41
C MET A 5 -34.26 -51.00 -55.97
N ALA A 6 -34.09 -52.23 -55.50
CA ALA A 6 -33.33 -52.52 -54.30
C ALA A 6 -31.86 -52.11 -54.53
N LYS A 7 -31.47 -50.95 -54.01
CA LYS A 7 -30.05 -50.54 -53.93
C LYS A 7 -29.31 -51.61 -53.14
N ARG A 8 -28.46 -52.39 -53.81
CA ARG A 8 -27.48 -53.26 -53.15
C ARG A 8 -26.65 -52.39 -52.21
N ALA A 9 -26.83 -52.56 -50.90
CA ALA A 9 -25.93 -51.99 -49.92
C ALA A 9 -24.53 -52.57 -50.22
N LYS A 10 -23.61 -51.72 -50.68
CA LYS A 10 -22.20 -52.09 -50.81
C LYS A 10 -21.73 -52.56 -49.44
N LYS A 11 -21.16 -53.77 -49.37
CA LYS A 11 -20.51 -54.25 -48.14
C LYS A 11 -19.52 -53.17 -47.69
N PRO A 12 -19.53 -52.75 -46.41
CA PRO A 12 -18.57 -51.77 -45.93
C PRO A 12 -17.18 -52.32 -46.20
N ASP A 13 -16.37 -51.54 -46.90
CA ASP A 13 -14.99 -51.89 -47.17
C ASP A 13 -14.27 -51.93 -45.82
N LEU A 14 -13.70 -53.10 -45.50
CA LEU A 14 -13.02 -53.33 -44.24
C LEU A 14 -11.84 -52.34 -44.10
N ILE A 15 -11.21 -51.99 -45.22
CA ILE A 15 -10.11 -51.03 -45.28
C ILE A 15 -10.59 -49.61 -44.91
N ASP A 16 -11.75 -49.21 -45.43
CA ASP A 16 -12.36 -47.91 -45.14
C ASP A 16 -12.79 -47.81 -43.66
N THR A 17 -13.26 -48.92 -43.10
CA THR A 17 -13.64 -49.01 -41.68
C THR A 17 -12.42 -48.93 -40.77
N VAL A 18 -11.35 -49.65 -41.09
CA VAL A 18 -10.08 -49.63 -40.33
C VAL A 18 -9.41 -48.26 -40.41
N THR A 19 -9.48 -47.60 -41.57
CA THR A 19 -8.95 -46.24 -41.75
C THR A 19 -9.69 -45.25 -40.85
N LYS A 20 -11.03 -45.29 -40.81
CA LYS A 20 -11.84 -44.45 -39.91
C LYS A 20 -11.56 -44.72 -38.43
N VAL A 21 -11.35 -45.98 -38.05
CA VAL A 21 -10.97 -46.31 -36.66
C VAL A 21 -9.60 -45.72 -36.32
N LYS A 22 -8.62 -45.79 -37.23
CA LYS A 22 -7.30 -45.19 -37.05
C LYS A 22 -7.36 -43.67 -36.93
N GLU A 23 -8.19 -43.01 -37.75
CA GLU A 23 -8.45 -41.57 -37.66
C GLU A 23 -9.09 -41.20 -36.31
N CYS A 24 -10.10 -41.95 -35.86
CA CYS A 24 -10.72 -41.73 -34.55
C CYS A 24 -9.72 -41.90 -33.39
N LEU A 25 -8.84 -42.89 -33.46
CA LEU A 25 -7.80 -43.12 -32.45
C LEU A 25 -6.77 -41.98 -32.41
N SER A 26 -6.48 -41.34 -33.56
CA SER A 26 -5.55 -40.21 -33.64
C SER A 26 -6.07 -38.90 -33.04
N ILE A 27 -7.39 -38.81 -32.80
CA ILE A 27 -8.05 -37.64 -32.22
C ILE A 27 -8.23 -37.80 -30.70
N LEU A 28 -8.05 -39.01 -30.17
CA LEU A 28 -8.16 -39.24 -28.74
C LEU A 28 -6.96 -38.60 -28.02
N PRO A 29 -7.20 -37.81 -26.95
CA PRO A 29 -6.12 -37.19 -26.20
C PRO A 29 -5.22 -38.26 -25.60
N GLY A 30 -3.91 -38.08 -25.77
CA GLY A 30 -2.90 -38.92 -25.14
C GLY A 30 -2.94 -38.78 -23.61
N GLU A 31 -2.19 -39.63 -22.90
CA GLU A 31 -2.15 -39.56 -21.44
C GLU A 31 -1.62 -38.21 -20.94
N GLU A 32 -0.65 -37.63 -21.63
CA GLU A 32 -0.14 -36.28 -21.35
C GLU A 32 -1.19 -35.19 -21.56
N ASP A 33 -2.00 -35.29 -22.62
CA ASP A 33 -3.08 -34.34 -22.88
C ASP A 33 -4.18 -34.45 -21.83
N ARG A 34 -4.52 -35.67 -21.42
CA ARG A 34 -5.48 -35.92 -20.31
C ARG A 34 -4.99 -35.33 -19.00
N GLN A 35 -3.71 -35.52 -18.66
CA GLN A 35 -3.11 -34.93 -17.46
C GLN A 35 -3.03 -33.41 -17.55
N ARG A 36 -2.69 -32.85 -18.72
CA ARG A 36 -2.68 -31.40 -18.95
C ARG A 36 -4.08 -30.80 -18.79
N MET A 37 -5.10 -31.41 -19.40
CA MET A 37 -6.48 -30.99 -19.26
C MET A 37 -6.95 -31.06 -17.81
N ALA A 38 -6.62 -32.12 -17.08
CA ALA A 38 -6.95 -32.25 -15.66
C ALA A 38 -6.33 -31.12 -14.82
N ARG A 39 -5.05 -30.77 -15.07
CA ARG A 39 -4.38 -29.64 -14.40
C ARG A 39 -5.05 -28.31 -14.71
N LEU A 40 -5.35 -28.03 -15.98
CA LEU A 40 -6.03 -26.81 -16.40
C LEU A 40 -7.42 -26.66 -15.75
N ILE A 41 -8.17 -27.77 -15.61
CA ILE A 41 -9.44 -27.78 -14.91
C ILE A 41 -9.24 -27.43 -13.42
N SER A 42 -8.24 -28.04 -12.77
CA SER A 42 -7.93 -27.73 -11.36
C SER A 42 -7.52 -26.27 -11.16
N GLU A 43 -6.69 -25.72 -12.05
CA GLU A 43 -6.29 -24.30 -12.03
C GLU A 43 -7.51 -23.39 -12.20
N THR A 44 -8.40 -23.72 -13.15
CA THR A 44 -9.63 -22.95 -13.37
C THR A 44 -10.54 -22.95 -12.14
N ILE A 45 -10.65 -24.09 -11.44
CA ILE A 45 -11.43 -24.18 -10.20
C ILE A 45 -10.83 -23.26 -9.12
N GLN A 46 -9.50 -23.25 -8.96
CA GLN A 46 -8.83 -22.37 -8.00
C GLN A 46 -9.07 -20.90 -8.29
N GLU A 47 -8.96 -20.48 -9.55
CA GLU A 47 -9.23 -19.09 -9.96
C GLU A 47 -10.69 -18.70 -9.71
N LEU A 48 -11.63 -19.62 -9.94
CA LEU A 48 -13.06 -19.39 -9.64
C LEU A 48 -13.33 -19.28 -8.13
N GLU A 49 -12.62 -20.05 -7.30
CA GLU A 49 -12.71 -19.93 -5.84
C GLU A 49 -12.15 -18.59 -5.34
N LEU A 50 -11.01 -18.15 -5.87
CA LEU A 50 -10.44 -16.83 -5.57
C LEU A 50 -11.39 -15.71 -5.99
N LEU A 51 -12.03 -15.84 -7.16
CA LEU A 51 -13.04 -14.88 -7.60
C LEU A 51 -14.26 -14.88 -6.67
N ARG A 52 -14.73 -16.04 -6.22
CA ARG A 52 -15.83 -16.16 -5.26
C ARG A 52 -15.50 -15.48 -3.93
N GLU A 53 -14.30 -15.69 -3.41
CA GLU A 53 -13.82 -15.00 -2.21
C GLU A 53 -13.69 -13.49 -2.42
N GLY A 54 -13.20 -13.08 -3.60
CA GLY A 54 -13.12 -11.68 -4.00
C GLY A 54 -14.50 -11.01 -4.03
N ILE A 55 -15.51 -11.70 -4.57
CA ILE A 55 -16.91 -11.23 -4.58
C ILE A 55 -17.43 -11.04 -3.15
N GLY A 56 -17.12 -11.95 -2.23
CA GLY A 56 -17.50 -11.84 -0.82
C GLY A 56 -16.82 -10.70 -0.05
N ARG A 57 -15.80 -10.06 -0.62
CA ARG A 57 -15.12 -8.88 -0.05
C ARG A 57 -15.62 -7.56 -0.62
N PHE A 58 -16.51 -7.58 -1.61
CA PHE A 58 -17.13 -6.33 -2.05
C PHE A 58 -18.06 -5.81 -0.96
N PRO A 59 -18.04 -4.49 -0.71
CA PRO A 59 -18.91 -3.93 0.29
C PRO A 59 -20.37 -4.18 -0.07
N ASP A 60 -21.13 -4.63 0.91
CA ASP A 60 -22.57 -4.82 0.73
C ASP A 60 -23.27 -3.45 0.59
N ALA A 61 -24.56 -3.47 0.22
CA ALA A 61 -25.31 -2.22 0.04
C ALA A 61 -25.36 -1.36 1.32
N SER A 62 -25.28 -1.99 2.51
CA SER A 62 -25.27 -1.32 3.80
C SER A 62 -23.93 -0.64 4.07
N GLU A 63 -22.82 -1.33 3.86
CA GLU A 63 -21.45 -0.81 3.98
C GLU A 63 -21.22 0.33 2.98
N THR A 64 -21.70 0.17 1.75
CA THR A 64 -21.63 1.21 0.72
C THR A 64 -22.40 2.46 1.15
N HIS A 65 -23.58 2.30 1.76
CA HIS A 65 -24.37 3.40 2.29
C HIS A 65 -23.70 4.07 3.50
N GLN A 66 -23.13 3.29 4.42
CA GLN A 66 -22.39 3.81 5.58
C GLN A 66 -21.16 4.61 5.15
N VAL A 67 -20.37 4.10 4.21
CA VAL A 67 -19.22 4.81 3.65
C VAL A 67 -19.68 6.09 2.96
N SER A 68 -20.74 6.04 2.16
CA SER A 68 -21.31 7.24 1.52
C SER A 68 -21.77 8.28 2.55
N HIS A 69 -22.40 7.85 3.65
CA HIS A 69 -22.84 8.73 4.72
C HIS A 69 -21.66 9.35 5.49
N ALA A 70 -20.62 8.56 5.75
CA ALA A 70 -19.39 9.04 6.38
C ALA A 70 -18.68 10.08 5.50
N ILE A 71 -18.60 9.84 4.18
CA ILE A 71 -18.05 10.80 3.22
C ILE A 71 -18.87 12.09 3.23
N HIS A 72 -20.21 11.99 3.17
CA HIS A 72 -21.07 13.18 3.23
C HIS A 72 -20.87 13.96 4.53
N THR A 73 -20.74 13.27 5.66
CA THR A 73 -20.49 13.90 6.97
C THR A 73 -19.16 14.63 7.00
N LEU A 74 -18.10 14.03 6.42
CA LEU A 74 -16.80 14.68 6.28
C LEU A 74 -16.88 15.92 5.40
N VAL A 75 -17.58 15.85 4.26
CA VAL A 75 -17.78 17.02 3.38
C VAL A 75 -18.50 18.13 4.12
N SER A 76 -19.61 17.83 4.79
CA SER A 76 -20.34 18.79 5.62
C SER A 76 -19.46 19.39 6.71
N PHE A 77 -18.63 18.57 7.37
CA PHE A 77 -17.67 19.07 8.35
C PHE A 77 -16.67 20.05 7.71
N PHE A 78 -16.08 19.72 6.56
CA PHE A 78 -15.18 20.64 5.87
C PHE A 78 -15.86 21.92 5.40
N ASP A 79 -17.12 21.86 4.98
CA ASP A 79 -17.91 23.04 4.65
C ASP A 79 -18.14 23.92 5.89
N THR A 80 -18.47 23.34 7.05
CA THR A 80 -18.58 24.13 8.30
C THR A 80 -17.25 24.75 8.74
N LEU A 81 -16.11 24.15 8.36
CA LEU A 81 -14.80 24.74 8.61
C LEU A 81 -14.50 25.94 7.69
N LYS A 82 -15.08 26.00 6.48
CA LYS A 82 -14.97 27.19 5.61
C LYS A 82 -15.61 28.41 6.27
N ASP A 83 -16.76 28.21 6.92
CA ASP A 83 -17.49 29.28 7.63
C ASP A 83 -16.87 29.64 8.99
N LYS A 84 -15.98 28.79 9.52
CA LYS A 84 -15.31 28.98 10.82
C LYS A 84 -13.78 28.93 10.67
N PRO A 85 -13.17 29.98 10.10
CA PRO A 85 -11.74 29.98 9.76
C PRO A 85 -10.81 29.79 10.97
N LEU A 86 -11.19 30.30 12.15
CA LEU A 86 -10.41 30.12 13.38
C LEU A 86 -10.40 28.66 13.87
N LEU A 87 -11.53 27.94 13.69
CA LEU A 87 -11.62 26.52 14.04
C LEU A 87 -10.86 25.67 13.02
N ALA A 88 -10.89 26.05 11.74
CA ALA A 88 -10.10 25.41 10.70
C ALA A 88 -8.60 25.53 10.95
N GLU A 89 -8.10 26.69 11.39
CA GLU A 89 -6.67 26.85 11.71
C GLU A 89 -6.22 26.07 12.96
N LEU A 90 -7.13 25.83 13.91
CA LEU A 90 -6.85 25.02 15.10
C LEU A 90 -6.82 23.51 14.77
N LEU A 91 -7.76 23.04 13.95
CA LEU A 91 -7.92 21.61 13.63
C LEU A 91 -7.05 21.16 12.45
N LEU A 92 -6.80 22.04 11.49
CA LEU A 92 -5.97 21.81 10.32
C LEU A 92 -4.86 22.86 10.28
N PRO A 93 -3.91 22.83 11.23
CA PRO A 93 -2.81 23.77 11.24
C PRO A 93 -2.08 23.68 9.91
N LYS A 94 -2.01 24.81 9.20
CA LYS A 94 -1.36 24.93 7.89
C LYS A 94 0.03 24.31 7.99
N THR A 95 0.22 23.13 7.40
CA THR A 95 1.54 22.56 7.22
C THR A 95 2.33 23.58 6.41
N ALA A 96 3.41 24.09 7.01
CA ALA A 96 4.24 25.07 6.35
C ALA A 96 4.69 24.46 5.02
N LYS A 97 4.29 25.08 3.89
CA LYS A 97 4.74 24.66 2.56
C LYS A 97 6.26 24.44 2.64
N PRO A 98 6.77 23.28 2.20
CA PRO A 98 8.21 23.03 2.20
C PRO A 98 8.84 24.06 1.26
N GLY A 99 9.32 25.15 1.84
CA GLY A 99 10.08 26.16 1.12
C GLY A 99 11.34 25.47 0.62
N LYS A 100 11.64 25.59 -0.68
CA LYS A 100 12.88 25.10 -1.29
C LYS A 100 14.06 25.41 -0.36
N THR A 101 14.53 24.40 0.37
CA THR A 101 15.72 24.52 1.19
C THR A 101 16.90 24.62 0.23
N ARG A 102 17.64 25.74 0.30
CA ARG A 102 19.00 25.77 -0.24
C ARG A 102 19.72 24.62 0.44
N LYS A 103 20.19 23.65 -0.34
CA LYS A 103 20.92 22.47 0.15
C LYS A 103 21.98 22.94 1.15
N SER A 104 21.75 22.63 2.42
CA SER A 104 22.78 22.69 3.44
C SER A 104 23.90 21.74 3.02
N ALA A 105 25.17 22.16 3.15
CA ALA A 105 26.32 21.29 2.94
C ALA A 105 26.42 20.17 4.00
N VAL A 106 25.64 20.28 5.08
CA VAL A 106 25.55 19.29 6.15
C VAL A 106 24.44 18.30 5.81
N ASP A 107 24.78 17.02 5.76
CA ASP A 107 23.79 15.95 5.66
C ASP A 107 22.99 15.86 6.97
N VAL A 108 21.77 16.38 6.93
CA VAL A 108 20.84 16.39 8.08
C VAL A 108 20.41 14.98 8.48
N GLN A 109 20.51 13.99 7.58
CA GLN A 109 20.27 12.58 7.91
C GLN A 109 21.36 12.06 8.84
N ALA A 110 22.61 12.22 8.42
CA ALA A 110 23.76 11.81 9.21
C ALA A 110 23.76 12.51 10.57
N LEU A 111 23.43 13.81 10.60
CA LEU A 111 23.31 14.56 11.85
C LEU A 111 22.23 13.98 12.78
N GLN A 112 21.04 13.65 12.26
CA GLN A 112 19.99 13.05 13.08
C GLN A 112 20.46 11.72 13.69
N SER A 113 21.06 10.84 12.88
CA SER A 113 21.56 9.55 13.37
C SER A 113 22.69 9.69 14.41
N GLN A 114 23.57 10.68 14.23
CA GLN A 114 24.62 10.99 15.22
C GLN A 114 24.02 11.46 16.54
N LEU A 115 23.01 12.34 16.50
CA LEU A 115 22.33 12.83 17.71
C LEU A 115 21.54 11.71 18.41
N GLU A 116 20.97 10.77 17.66
CA GLU A 116 20.28 9.60 18.23
C GLU A 116 21.25 8.64 18.95
N ALA A 117 22.51 8.56 18.52
CA ALA A 117 23.55 7.74 19.15
C ALA A 117 24.23 8.41 20.36
N LEU A 118 24.11 9.74 20.51
CA LEU A 118 24.72 10.47 21.62
C LEU A 118 23.92 10.32 22.93
N PRO A 119 24.60 10.32 24.10
CA PRO A 119 23.91 10.36 25.39
C PRO A 119 23.15 11.69 25.53
N THR A 120 22.02 11.67 26.24
CA THR A 120 21.04 12.77 26.26
C THR A 120 21.68 14.09 26.69
N GLU A 121 22.63 14.05 27.62
CA GLU A 121 23.33 15.21 28.17
C GLU A 121 24.17 15.94 27.11
N LYS A 122 24.67 15.22 26.10
CA LYS A 122 25.55 15.78 25.05
C LYS A 122 24.81 16.30 23.83
N ILE A 123 23.51 16.04 23.70
CA ILE A 123 22.74 16.42 22.51
C ILE A 123 22.62 17.94 22.37
N ILE A 124 22.41 18.67 23.48
CA ILE A 124 22.34 20.15 23.45
C ILE A 124 23.67 20.75 23.01
N GLU A 125 24.78 20.25 23.55
CA GLU A 125 26.13 20.72 23.20
C GLU A 125 26.40 20.51 21.71
N GLU A 126 25.96 19.39 21.14
CA GLU A 126 26.13 19.11 19.72
C GLU A 126 25.21 19.99 18.86
N LEU A 127 23.94 20.14 19.22
CA LEU A 127 22.97 20.98 18.50
C LEU A 127 23.42 22.44 18.41
N THR A 128 24.04 22.98 19.46
CA THR A 128 24.47 24.39 19.51
C THR A 128 25.66 24.71 18.59
N LYS A 129 26.43 23.69 18.15
CA LYS A 129 27.53 23.83 17.17
C LYS A 129 27.04 24.11 15.76
N HIS A 130 25.80 23.73 15.44
CA HIS A 130 25.26 23.87 14.09
C HIS A 130 24.62 25.23 13.84
N LYS A 131 24.61 25.65 12.55
CA LYS A 131 23.95 26.89 12.12
C LYS A 131 22.43 26.76 12.25
N LYS A 132 21.76 27.89 12.47
CA LYS A 132 20.30 27.96 12.61
C LYS A 132 19.56 27.29 11.44
N ASP A 133 20.04 27.45 10.21
CA ASP A 133 19.40 26.86 9.03
C ASP A 133 19.38 25.32 9.08
N VAL A 134 20.47 24.70 9.54
CA VAL A 134 20.59 23.24 9.72
C VAL A 134 19.62 22.76 10.80
N LEU A 135 19.48 23.52 11.90
CA LEU A 135 18.52 23.21 12.96
C LEU A 135 17.07 23.33 12.48
N VAL A 136 16.75 24.31 11.63
CA VAL A 136 15.42 24.43 11.02
C VAL A 136 15.14 23.22 10.13
N GLU A 137 16.10 22.80 9.31
CA GLU A 137 15.96 21.62 8.45
C GLU A 137 15.81 20.33 9.27
N LEU A 138 16.60 20.17 10.34
CA LEU A 138 16.48 19.05 11.28
C LEU A 138 15.10 19.02 11.95
N SER A 139 14.60 20.17 12.42
CA SER A 139 13.27 20.25 13.04
C SER A 139 12.14 19.88 12.08
N ALA A 140 12.24 20.27 10.80
CA ALA A 140 11.27 19.89 9.78
C ALA A 140 11.28 18.38 9.54
N ARG A 141 12.46 17.76 9.51
CA ARG A 141 12.61 16.31 9.36
C ARG A 141 12.04 15.52 10.53
N MET A 142 12.16 16.06 11.74
CA MET A 142 11.63 15.46 12.96
C MET A 142 10.13 15.77 13.18
N ASN A 143 9.45 16.41 12.22
CA ASN A 143 8.07 16.88 12.34
C ASN A 143 7.84 17.81 13.55
N ILE A 144 8.85 18.58 13.94
CA ILE A 144 8.77 19.56 15.03
C ILE A 144 8.39 20.92 14.44
N THR A 145 7.20 21.42 14.77
CA THR A 145 6.78 22.77 14.38
C THR A 145 7.62 23.82 15.11
N VAL A 146 8.36 24.60 14.34
CA VAL A 146 9.23 25.68 14.85
C VAL A 146 8.87 27.03 14.24
N ASN A 147 8.91 28.08 15.07
CA ASN A 147 8.73 29.45 14.60
C ASN A 147 10.08 29.99 14.10
N LYS A 148 10.14 30.46 12.84
CA LYS A 148 11.37 31.01 12.24
C LYS A 148 11.95 32.21 13.01
N LYS A 149 11.14 32.90 13.83
CA LYS A 149 11.56 34.00 14.70
C LYS A 149 12.32 33.55 15.95
N LEU A 150 12.38 32.24 16.25
CA LEU A 150 13.14 31.73 17.41
C LEU A 150 14.64 31.97 17.24
N THR A 151 15.32 32.19 18.37
CA THR A 151 16.79 32.24 18.43
C THR A 151 17.38 30.84 18.18
N LYS A 152 18.67 30.79 17.81
CA LYS A 152 19.37 29.51 17.57
C LYS A 152 19.28 28.59 18.79
N ASP A 153 19.46 29.14 19.98
CA ASP A 153 19.51 28.36 21.23
C ASP A 153 18.10 27.89 21.63
N ALA A 154 17.07 28.72 21.44
CA ALA A 154 15.68 28.30 21.66
C ALA A 154 15.24 27.20 20.67
N LEU A 155 15.78 27.23 19.45
CA LEU A 155 15.53 26.18 18.46
C LEU A 155 16.23 24.87 18.83
N ALA A 156 17.49 24.93 19.29
CA ALA A 156 18.23 23.78 19.79
C ALA A 156 17.55 23.15 21.02
N ASP A 157 17.13 23.96 22.00
CA ASP A 157 16.39 23.51 23.18
C ASP A 157 15.06 22.82 22.82
N ARG A 158 14.33 23.38 21.84
CA ARG A 158 13.06 22.79 21.37
C ARG A 158 13.27 21.46 20.64
N ILE A 159 14.30 21.35 19.81
CA ILE A 159 14.68 20.09 19.15
C ILE A 159 15.10 19.06 20.20
N PHE A 160 15.89 19.46 21.19
CA PHE A 160 16.29 18.58 22.27
C PHE A 160 15.08 18.04 23.06
N LYS A 161 14.21 18.93 23.55
CA LYS A 161 13.05 18.56 24.37
C LYS A 161 12.06 17.68 23.61
N LEU A 162 11.62 18.15 22.44
CA LEU A 162 10.56 17.47 21.68
C LEU A 162 11.08 16.30 20.85
N GLY A 163 12.31 16.40 20.34
CA GLY A 163 12.87 15.41 19.43
C GLY A 163 13.60 14.25 20.12
N PHE A 164 14.23 14.50 21.28
CA PHE A 164 15.09 13.50 21.93
C PHE A 164 14.66 13.20 23.37
N ALA A 165 14.54 14.21 24.23
CA ALA A 165 14.25 14.01 25.65
C ALA A 165 12.87 13.36 25.87
N ASN A 166 11.83 13.88 25.22
CA ASN A 166 10.49 13.29 25.31
C ASN A 166 10.46 11.87 24.74
N LYS A 167 11.03 11.65 23.54
CA LYS A 167 11.08 10.34 22.89
C LYS A 167 11.75 9.30 23.81
N ARG A 168 12.94 9.61 24.32
CA ARG A 168 13.68 8.74 25.25
C ARG A 168 12.96 8.54 26.59
N GLY A 169 12.32 9.58 27.12
CA GLY A 169 11.50 9.48 28.32
C GLY A 169 10.31 8.53 28.15
N TYR A 170 9.60 8.60 27.01
CA TYR A 170 8.53 7.65 26.70
C TYR A 170 9.04 6.23 26.42
N ASP A 171 10.21 6.09 25.79
CA ASP A 171 10.83 4.78 25.57
C ASP A 171 11.20 4.09 26.90
N LEU A 172 11.69 4.86 27.89
CA LEU A 172 11.95 4.38 29.25
C LEU A 172 10.65 3.96 29.96
N LEU A 173 9.58 4.75 29.84
CA LEU A 173 8.29 4.46 30.47
C LEU A 173 7.53 3.30 29.81
N SER A 174 7.77 3.06 28.52
CA SER A 174 7.12 1.98 27.75
C SER A 174 7.86 0.64 27.82
N GLY A 175 8.93 0.54 28.62
CA GLY A 175 9.66 -0.71 28.84
C GLY A 175 10.47 -1.20 27.65
N LYS A 176 10.66 -0.38 26.61
CA LYS A 176 11.40 -0.75 25.38
C LYS A 176 12.91 -0.88 25.55
N GLN A 177 13.42 -0.74 26.78
CA GLN A 177 14.83 -0.98 27.14
C GLN A 177 15.01 -2.15 28.12
N ALA A 178 14.00 -3.00 28.31
CA ALA A 178 14.16 -4.25 29.02
C ALA A 178 14.44 -5.40 28.04
N GLU A 179 15.58 -5.33 27.33
CA GLU A 179 16.31 -6.47 26.73
C GLU A 179 17.74 -6.04 26.38
#